data_AF-A0A947Y1C9-F1
#
_entry.id   AF-A0A947Y1C9-F1
#
_cell.length_a   1.000
_cell.length_b   1.000
_cell.length_c   1.000
_cell.angle_alpha   90.00
_cell.angle_beta   90.00
_cell.angle_gamma   90.00
#
_symmetry.space_group_name_H-M   'P 1'
#
loop_
_entity.id
_entity.type
_entity.pdbx_description
1 polymer ?
#
loop_
_entity_poly.entity_id
_entity_poly.type
_entity_poly.pdbx_seq_one_letter_code
_entity_poly.pdbx_strand_id
1 'polypeptide(L)'
;MTITTFDKNMSAVAFAEAGEHDTARRILGEKATRRHGKSPAPAAKSKPHLKTVIFGTMSLSAYYLLFTNEKLVTEIFTMGGWRWMYPVGAAFFFSFIHGAFASNLLGALGIEAKK
;
A
#
# COMPACT_ATOMS: atom_id res chain seq x y z
N MET A 1 -28.80 -14.13 16.53
CA MET A 1 -28.32 -12.75 16.76
C MET A 1 -26.79 -12.77 16.75
N THR A 2 -26.14 -12.13 15.79
CA THR A 2 -24.66 -12.07 15.71
C THR A 2 -24.15 -10.94 16.61
N ILE A 3 -23.64 -11.28 17.79
CA ILE A 3 -23.07 -10.31 18.73
C ILE A 3 -21.83 -9.68 18.08
N THR A 4 -21.83 -8.36 17.93
CA THR A 4 -20.74 -7.64 17.25
C THR A 4 -19.49 -7.58 18.13
N THR A 5 -18.35 -7.24 17.53
CA THR A 5 -17.12 -7.03 18.29
C THR A 5 -17.25 -5.88 19.30
N PHE A 6 -18.08 -4.89 18.97
CA PHE A 6 -18.33 -3.74 19.82
C PHE A 6 -19.11 -4.14 21.08
N ASP A 7 -20.20 -4.90 20.94
CA ASP A 7 -21.01 -5.38 22.08
C ASP A 7 -20.20 -6.22 23.07
N LYS A 8 -19.27 -7.05 22.55
CA LYS A 8 -18.37 -7.86 23.39
C LYS A 8 -17.35 -7.02 24.14
N ASN A 9 -16.82 -5.97 23.51
CA ASN A 9 -15.89 -5.07 24.18
C ASN A 9 -16.60 -4.24 25.24
N MET A 10 -17.81 -3.76 24.95
CA MET A 10 -18.60 -2.96 25.89
C MET A 10 -19.03 -3.79 27.11
N SER A 11 -19.48 -5.03 26.90
CA SER A 11 -19.77 -5.96 27.99
C SER A 11 -18.52 -6.31 28.80
N ALA A 12 -17.38 -6.62 28.15
CA ALA A 12 -16.14 -6.89 28.88
C ALA A 12 -15.66 -5.70 29.72
N VAL A 13 -15.83 -4.47 29.24
CA VAL A 13 -15.52 -3.25 30.01
C VAL A 13 -16.46 -3.11 31.21
N ALA A 14 -17.75 -3.38 31.04
CA ALA A 14 -18.72 -3.33 32.14
C ALA A 14 -18.45 -4.39 33.23
N PHE A 15 -18.00 -5.59 32.87
CA PHE A 15 -17.58 -6.58 33.87
C PHE A 15 -16.27 -6.19 34.56
N ALA A 16 -15.36 -5.53 33.83
CA ALA A 16 -14.13 -5.02 34.42
C ALA A 16 -14.38 -3.86 35.39
N GLU A 17 -15.34 -2.97 35.09
CA GLU A 17 -15.70 -1.85 35.97
C GLU A 17 -16.42 -2.31 37.24
N ALA A 18 -17.19 -3.40 37.14
CA ALA A 18 -17.83 -4.07 38.28
C ALA A 18 -16.85 -4.87 39.17
N GLY A 19 -15.54 -4.86 38.87
CA GLY A 19 -14.51 -5.60 39.60
C GLY A 19 -14.41 -7.08 39.24
N GLU A 20 -15.19 -7.55 38.27
CA GLU A 20 -15.25 -8.95 37.83
C GLU A 20 -14.24 -9.21 36.69
N HIS A 21 -12.97 -9.01 37.01
CA HIS A 21 -11.88 -9.04 36.04
C HIS A 21 -11.67 -10.42 35.36
N ASP A 22 -11.99 -11.52 36.05
CA ASP A 22 -11.88 -12.87 35.49
C ASP A 22 -12.91 -13.12 34.39
N THR A 23 -14.14 -12.63 34.57
CA THR A 23 -15.21 -12.72 33.57
C THR A 23 -14.91 -11.83 32.37
N ALA A 24 -14.45 -10.61 32.59
CA ALA A 24 -14.02 -9.71 31.51
C ALA A 24 -12.91 -10.35 30.64
N ARG A 25 -11.93 -11.01 31.27
CA ARG A 25 -10.87 -11.75 30.57
C ARG A 25 -11.41 -12.94 29.79
N ARG A 26 -12.40 -13.66 30.29
CA ARG A 26 -13.04 -14.78 29.56
C ARG A 26 -13.83 -14.29 28.34
N ILE A 27 -14.58 -13.20 28.46
CA ILE A 27 -15.34 -12.59 27.35
C ILE A 27 -14.40 -12.13 26.24
N LEU A 28 -13.24 -11.56 26.59
CA LEU A 28 -12.19 -11.19 25.63
C LEU A 28 -11.42 -12.42 25.09
N GLY A 29 -11.14 -13.41 25.94
CA GLY A 29 -10.39 -14.62 25.63
C GLY A 29 -11.15 -15.60 24.72
N GLU A 30 -12.49 -15.58 24.71
CA GLU A 30 -13.30 -16.40 23.81
C GLU A 30 -13.04 -16.10 22.31
N LYS A 31 -12.39 -14.95 21.99
CA LYS A 31 -11.90 -14.66 20.63
C LYS A 31 -10.75 -15.57 20.17
N ALA A 32 -9.96 -16.15 21.07
CA ALA A 32 -8.85 -17.01 20.68
C ALA A 32 -9.33 -18.37 20.15
N THR A 33 -10.40 -18.92 20.75
CA THR A 33 -10.86 -20.29 20.44
C THR A 33 -11.90 -20.34 19.32
N ARG A 34 -12.69 -19.27 19.08
CA ARG A 34 -13.73 -19.25 18.03
C ARG A 34 -13.30 -18.66 16.67
N ARG A 35 -12.00 -18.49 16.42
CA ARG A 35 -11.47 -18.13 15.10
C ARG A 35 -10.86 -19.32 14.33
N HIS A 36 -11.17 -20.55 14.72
CA HIS A 36 -10.88 -21.74 13.92
C HIS A 36 -12.15 -22.23 13.23
N GLY A 37 -12.57 -21.49 12.20
CA GLY A 37 -13.81 -21.75 11.47
C GLY A 37 -13.81 -21.02 10.14
N LYS A 38 -12.93 -21.48 9.23
CA LYS A 38 -13.02 -21.25 7.78
C LYS A 38 -12.89 -19.80 7.31
N SER A 39 -11.69 -19.23 7.42
CA SER A 39 -11.25 -18.26 6.41
C SER A 39 -11.11 -19.00 5.07
N PRO A 40 -11.63 -18.45 3.95
CA PRO A 40 -11.33 -19.02 2.64
C PRO A 40 -9.82 -19.00 2.44
N ALA A 41 -9.34 -19.99 1.69
CA ALA A 41 -7.95 -20.31 1.40
C ALA A 41 -7.03 -19.06 1.31
N PRO A 42 -5.77 -19.16 1.76
CA PRO A 42 -4.82 -18.06 1.62
C PRO A 42 -4.64 -17.80 0.12
N ALA A 43 -5.31 -16.76 -0.39
CA ALA A 43 -5.00 -16.22 -1.69
C ALA A 43 -3.51 -15.88 -1.67
N ALA A 44 -2.78 -16.51 -2.58
CA ALA A 44 -1.34 -16.55 -2.63
C ALA A 44 -0.74 -15.19 -2.26
N LYS A 45 0.05 -15.17 -1.17
CA LYS A 45 0.83 -14.02 -0.72
C LYS A 45 1.83 -13.68 -1.84
N SER A 46 1.39 -12.89 -2.82
CA SER A 46 2.20 -12.54 -3.98
C SER A 46 3.37 -11.71 -3.48
N LYS A 47 4.56 -12.26 -3.62
CA LYS A 47 5.82 -11.70 -3.14
C LYS A 47 5.94 -10.25 -3.63
N PRO A 48 6.07 -9.24 -2.75
CA PRO A 48 6.08 -7.81 -3.12
C PRO A 48 7.17 -7.44 -4.12
N HIS A 49 8.22 -8.27 -4.24
CA HIS A 49 9.33 -8.12 -5.17
C HIS A 49 8.94 -8.10 -6.65
N LEU A 50 7.89 -8.84 -7.07
CA LEU A 50 7.54 -8.90 -8.50
C LEU A 50 7.00 -7.56 -9.00
N LYS A 51 6.17 -6.90 -8.18
CA LYS A 51 5.67 -5.56 -8.50
C LYS A 51 6.83 -4.55 -8.54
N THR A 52 7.84 -4.70 -7.69
CA THR A 52 9.00 -3.78 -7.63
C THR A 52 9.84 -3.90 -8.88
N VAL A 53 10.10 -5.12 -9.33
CA VAL A 53 10.86 -5.36 -10.55
C VAL A 53 10.11 -4.78 -11.74
N ILE A 54 8.79 -5.03 -11.87
CA ILE A 54 7.99 -4.51 -12.98
C ILE A 54 8.00 -2.98 -13.02
N PHE A 55 7.66 -2.31 -11.91
CA PHE A 55 7.68 -0.85 -11.84
C PHE A 55 9.09 -0.27 -12.01
N GLY A 56 10.12 -0.97 -11.53
CA GLY A 56 11.52 -0.59 -11.72
C GLY A 56 11.95 -0.66 -13.18
N THR A 57 11.69 -1.77 -13.87
CA THR A 57 11.95 -1.90 -15.31
C THR A 57 11.14 -0.89 -16.12
N MET A 58 9.90 -0.60 -15.72
CA MET A 58 9.06 0.38 -16.40
C MET A 58 9.61 1.81 -16.25
N SER A 59 10.02 2.19 -15.02
CA SER A 59 10.65 3.49 -14.75
C SER A 59 11.99 3.63 -15.49
N LEU A 60 12.82 2.58 -15.48
CA LEU A 60 14.11 2.56 -16.18
C LEU A 60 13.93 2.69 -17.70
N SER A 61 12.95 1.98 -18.26
CA SER A 61 12.64 2.04 -19.70
C SER A 61 12.13 3.43 -20.10
N ALA A 62 11.32 4.08 -19.26
CA ALA A 62 10.85 5.44 -19.50
C ALA A 62 12.01 6.45 -19.53
N TYR A 63 12.95 6.35 -18.58
CA TYR A 63 14.16 7.18 -18.59
C TYR A 63 15.05 6.89 -19.80
N TYR A 64 15.24 5.61 -20.14
CA TYR A 64 16.05 5.22 -21.29
C TYR A 64 15.50 5.79 -22.60
N LEU A 65 14.18 5.69 -22.82
CA LEU A 65 13.52 6.25 -24.00
C LEU A 65 13.64 7.78 -24.06
N LEU A 66 13.50 8.46 -22.91
CA LEU A 66 13.65 9.91 -22.83
C LEU A 66 15.06 10.35 -23.23
N PHE A 67 16.09 9.72 -22.66
CA PHE A 67 17.48 10.08 -22.93
C PHE A 67 17.93 9.65 -24.32
N THR A 68 17.44 8.53 -24.86
CA THR A 68 17.76 8.12 -26.24
C THR A 68 17.19 9.12 -27.26
N ASN A 69 16.03 9.72 -26.96
CA ASN A 69 15.37 10.70 -27.81
C ASN A 69 15.61 12.15 -27.35
N GLU A 70 16.70 12.41 -26.61
CA GLU A 70 16.98 13.71 -25.99
C GLU A 70 16.91 14.88 -26.98
N LYS A 71 17.43 14.70 -28.20
CA LYS A 71 17.38 15.73 -29.25
C LYS A 71 15.93 16.11 -29.60
N LEU A 72 15.06 15.12 -29.81
CA LEU A 72 13.65 15.34 -30.13
C LEU A 72 12.89 15.94 -28.94
N VAL A 73 13.16 15.44 -27.73
CA VAL A 73 12.53 15.95 -26.51
C VAL A 73 12.91 17.41 -26.28
N THR A 74 14.20 17.74 -26.39
CA THR A 74 14.71 19.10 -26.20
C THR A 74 14.15 20.04 -27.26
N GLU A 75 14.14 19.63 -28.53
CA GLU A 75 13.56 20.42 -29.62
C GLU A 75 12.07 20.72 -29.37
N ILE A 76 11.27 19.71 -29.03
CA ILE A 76 9.84 19.88 -28.73
C ILE A 76 9.62 20.73 -27.47
N PHE A 77 10.47 20.57 -26.45
CA PHE A 77 10.31 21.25 -25.16
C PHE A 77 10.78 22.71 -25.22
N THR A 78 11.72 23.04 -26.10
CA THR A 78 12.31 24.39 -26.23
C THR A 78 11.64 25.26 -27.29
N MET A 79 10.84 24.68 -28.21
CA MET A 79 10.16 25.41 -29.30
C MET A 79 9.13 26.47 -28.86
N GLY A 80 8.88 26.65 -27.56
CA GLY A 80 8.04 27.73 -27.03
C GLY A 80 6.56 27.65 -27.44
N GLY A 81 5.75 28.58 -26.92
CA GLY A 81 4.30 28.60 -27.10
C GLY A 81 3.58 27.55 -26.24
N TRP A 82 2.50 26.95 -26.76
CA TRP A 82 1.69 25.94 -26.04
C TRP A 82 2.47 24.67 -25.63
N ARG A 83 3.65 24.46 -26.23
CA ARG A 83 4.54 23.32 -25.98
C ARG A 83 5.14 23.28 -24.57
N TRP A 84 5.05 24.35 -23.78
CA TRP A 84 5.41 24.35 -22.35
C TRP A 84 4.70 23.23 -21.55
N MET A 85 3.51 22.82 -22.00
CA MET A 85 2.78 21.73 -21.35
C MET A 85 3.52 20.39 -21.44
N TYR A 86 4.37 20.18 -22.45
CA TYR A 86 5.15 18.94 -22.59
C TYR A 86 6.17 18.72 -21.45
N PRO A 87 7.08 19.65 -21.12
CA PRO A 87 7.98 19.47 -19.97
C PRO A 87 7.26 19.35 -18.65
N VAL A 88 6.15 20.08 -18.45
CA VAL A 88 5.33 19.95 -17.22
C VAL A 88 4.67 18.58 -17.14
N GLY A 89 4.02 18.14 -18.21
CA GLY A 89 3.37 16.83 -18.28
C GLY A 89 4.36 15.69 -18.12
N ALA A 90 5.55 15.81 -18.73
CA ALA A 90 6.63 14.84 -18.54
C ALA A 90 7.07 14.78 -17.07
N ALA A 91 7.31 15.93 -16.42
CA ALA A 91 7.69 15.96 -15.01
C ALA A 91 6.65 15.24 -14.12
N PHE A 92 5.36 15.47 -14.34
CA PHE A 92 4.29 14.76 -13.63
C PHE A 92 4.27 13.26 -13.92
N PHE A 93 4.40 12.88 -15.20
CA PHE A 93 4.42 11.48 -15.62
C PHE A 93 5.58 10.71 -14.99
N PHE A 94 6.79 11.27 -15.03
CA PHE A 94 7.97 10.69 -14.38
C PHE A 94 7.81 10.62 -12.86
N SER A 95 7.27 11.68 -12.24
CA SER A 95 7.02 11.70 -10.79
C SER A 95 6.05 10.60 -10.37
N PHE A 96 5.00 10.36 -11.15
CA PHE A 96 4.03 9.31 -10.85
C PHE A 96 4.63 7.90 -10.97
N ILE A 97 5.32 7.62 -12.08
CA ILE A 97 5.93 6.30 -12.33
C ILE A 97 7.05 6.03 -11.34
N HIS A 98 7.94 6.99 -11.14
CA HIS A 98 9.05 6.86 -10.20
C HIS A 98 8.55 6.79 -8.74
N GLY A 99 7.49 7.53 -8.39
CA GLY A 99 6.86 7.44 -7.08
C GLY A 99 6.24 6.07 -6.80
N ALA A 100 5.53 5.49 -7.78
CA ALA A 100 5.00 4.13 -7.69
C ALA A 100 6.14 3.09 -7.55
N PHE A 101 7.23 3.27 -8.28
CA PHE A 101 8.44 2.46 -8.11
C PHE A 101 9.03 2.59 -6.70
N ALA A 102 9.21 3.81 -6.18
CA ALA A 102 9.77 4.04 -4.85
C ALA A 102 8.92 3.39 -3.75
N SER A 103 7.60 3.51 -3.81
CA SER A 103 6.68 2.85 -2.87
C SER A 103 6.82 1.32 -2.91
N ASN A 104 6.90 0.74 -4.12
CA ASN A 104 7.05 -0.70 -4.27
C ASN A 104 8.48 -1.19 -3.93
N LEU A 105 9.50 -0.36 -4.10
CA LEU A 105 10.88 -0.61 -3.67
C LEU A 105 10.97 -0.70 -2.14
N LEU A 106 10.39 0.27 -1.43
CA LEU A 106 10.35 0.28 0.03
C LEU A 106 9.61 -0.95 0.58
N GLY A 107 8.49 -1.33 -0.04
CA GLY A 107 7.78 -2.57 0.30
C GLY A 107 8.59 -3.85 0.03
N ALA A 108 9.43 -3.88 -1.00
CA ALA A 108 10.34 -5.01 -1.26
C ALA A 108 11.57 -5.04 -0.35
N LEU A 109 12.07 -3.89 0.09
CA LEU A 109 13.14 -3.77 1.08
C LEU A 109 12.65 -4.06 2.51
N GLY A 110 11.34 -4.18 2.71
CA GLY A 110 10.74 -4.46 4.02
C GLY A 110 10.74 -3.25 4.97
N ILE A 111 11.08 -2.06 4.49
CA ILE A 111 11.07 -0.80 5.24
C ILE A 111 9.67 -0.14 5.14
N GLU A 112 8.62 -0.96 5.12
CA GLU A 112 7.26 -0.46 5.03
C GLU A 112 6.90 0.18 6.38
N ALA A 113 6.77 1.51 6.39
CA ALA A 113 6.50 2.27 7.60
C ALA A 113 5.21 1.77 8.26
N LYS A 114 5.31 1.47 9.56
CA LYS A 114 4.18 1.06 10.39
C LYS A 114 3.10 2.16 10.34
N LYS A 115 1.92 1.78 9.86
CA LYS A 115 0.73 2.64 9.80
C LYS A 115 0.25 3.08 11.18
#